data_AF-A0A7Y0QGL5-F1
#
_entry.id   AF-A0A7Y0QGL5-F1
#
_cell.length_a   1.000
_cell.length_b   1.000
_cell.length_c   1.000
_cell.angle_alpha   90.00
_cell.angle_beta   90.00
_cell.angle_gamma   90.00
#
_symmetry.space_group_name_H-M   'P 1'
#
loop_
_entity.id
_entity.type
_entity.pdbx_description
1 polymer ?
#
loop_
_entity_poly.entity_id
_entity_poly.type
_entity_poly.pdbx_seq_one_letter_code
_entity_poly.pdbx_strand_id
1 'polypeptide(L)'
;MTCDAARGVVVVGTGELGPVVPEVWDYAVGGKNVLKSWFNYRKTEPGGKKTSPLDHVHVDAWDPDWTTELIDLLTVLTRLVGLEPAQADLLERIVAGPVHTLDDLRAAGVRWPTTAADRRPHRGLGTQDPAGNQQAALDL
;
A
#
# COMPACT_ATOMS: atom_id res chain seq x y z
N MET A 1 -19.24 14.41 -7.52
CA MET A 1 -18.46 14.73 -6.32
C MET A 1 -17.61 15.95 -6.60
N THR A 2 -17.73 16.97 -5.76
CA THR A 2 -16.96 18.22 -5.85
C THR A 2 -16.36 18.54 -4.48
N CYS A 3 -15.33 19.39 -4.44
CA CYS A 3 -14.76 19.89 -3.20
C CYS A 3 -15.02 21.39 -3.11
N ASP A 4 -15.52 21.85 -1.96
CA ASP A 4 -15.51 23.25 -1.57
C ASP A 4 -14.28 23.48 -0.67
N ALA A 5 -13.22 24.01 -1.26
CA ALA A 5 -11.95 24.23 -0.57
C ALA A 5 -12.05 25.32 0.53
N ALA A 6 -12.98 26.27 0.42
CA ALA A 6 -13.15 27.32 1.43
C ALA A 6 -13.78 26.75 2.71
N ARG A 7 -14.67 25.77 2.56
CA ARG A 7 -15.31 25.05 3.67
C ARG A 7 -14.54 23.81 4.12
N GLY A 8 -13.64 23.29 3.28
CA GLY A 8 -12.97 22.02 3.51
C GLY A 8 -13.95 20.85 3.51
N VAL A 9 -14.90 20.84 2.57
CA VAL A 9 -15.90 19.77 2.47
C VAL A 9 -15.95 19.16 1.07
N VAL A 10 -16.20 17.86 1.02
CA VAL A 10 -16.52 17.10 -0.18
C VAL A 10 -18.03 16.96 -0.29
N VAL A 11 -18.58 17.36 -1.41
CA VAL A 11 -20.01 17.33 -1.72
C VAL A 11 -20.33 16.12 -2.61
N VAL A 12 -21.26 15.28 -2.18
CA VAL A 12 -21.76 14.11 -2.91
C VAL A 12 -23.29 14.15 -2.93
N GLY A 13 -23.87 14.40 -4.10
CA GLY A 13 -25.32 14.60 -4.21
C GLY A 13 -25.77 15.78 -3.34
N THR A 14 -26.62 15.51 -2.35
CA THR A 14 -27.08 16.50 -1.35
C THR A 14 -26.32 16.42 -0.03
N GLY A 15 -25.37 15.49 0.12
CA GLY A 15 -24.57 15.30 1.33
C GLY A 15 -23.22 16.02 1.27
N GLU A 16 -22.70 16.35 2.45
CA GLU A 16 -21.38 16.96 2.65
C GLU A 16 -20.57 16.15 3.66
N LEU A 17 -19.27 16.01 3.42
CA LEU A 17 -18.32 15.32 4.27
C LEU A 17 -17.10 16.21 4.52
N GLY A 18 -16.70 16.36 5.79
CA GLY A 18 -15.56 17.18 6.18
C GLY A 18 -15.12 16.94 7.62
N PRO A 19 -13.95 17.47 8.03
CA PRO A 19 -13.05 18.33 7.23
C PRO A 19 -12.19 17.53 6.23
N VAL A 20 -11.97 18.08 5.04
CA VAL A 20 -11.10 17.54 3.99
C VAL A 20 -10.15 18.66 3.54
N VAL A 21 -8.86 18.48 3.80
CA VAL A 21 -7.81 19.41 3.35
C VAL A 21 -7.51 19.19 1.86
N PRO A 22 -6.99 20.21 1.13
CA PRO A 22 -6.69 20.09 -0.30
C PRO A 22 -5.82 18.90 -0.66
N GLU A 23 -4.82 18.58 0.17
CA GLU A 23 -3.89 17.47 -0.03
C GLU A 23 -4.61 16.11 -0.03
N VAL A 24 -5.66 15.95 0.80
CA VAL A 24 -6.49 14.74 0.82
C VAL A 24 -7.33 14.66 -0.44
N TRP A 25 -7.92 15.78 -0.89
CA TRP A 25 -8.71 15.84 -2.12
C TRP A 25 -7.87 15.51 -3.36
N ASP A 26 -6.65 16.04 -3.42
CA ASP A 26 -5.74 15.90 -4.55
C ASP A 26 -4.85 14.66 -4.50
N TYR A 27 -4.92 13.88 -3.41
CA TYR A 27 -4.09 12.69 -3.19
C TYR A 27 -4.08 11.73 -4.40
N ALA A 28 -2.88 11.47 -4.90
CA ALA A 28 -2.67 10.70 -6.13
C ALA A 28 -1.51 9.70 -5.99
N VAL A 29 -1.70 8.51 -6.56
CA VAL A 29 -0.68 7.46 -6.65
C VAL A 29 -0.48 7.12 -8.12
N GLY A 30 0.77 7.18 -8.60
CA GLY A 30 1.08 6.92 -10.01
C GLY A 30 0.36 7.87 -10.97
N GLY A 31 0.13 9.12 -10.56
CA GLY A 31 -0.61 10.13 -11.34
C GLY A 31 -2.14 9.95 -11.36
N LYS A 32 -2.68 8.97 -10.64
CA LYS A 32 -4.13 8.71 -10.56
C LYS A 32 -4.67 9.18 -9.21
N ASN A 33 -5.59 10.15 -9.24
CA ASN A 33 -6.25 10.64 -8.03
C ASN A 33 -7.14 9.54 -7.42
N VAL A 34 -6.91 9.22 -6.14
CA VAL A 34 -7.50 8.05 -5.49
C VAL A 34 -9.00 8.23 -5.26
N LEU A 35 -9.42 9.38 -4.70
CA LEU A 35 -10.83 9.68 -4.42
C LEU A 35 -11.69 9.71 -5.68
N LYS A 36 -11.25 10.45 -6.71
CA LYS A 36 -11.96 10.54 -8.00
C LYS A 36 -12.06 9.17 -8.66
N SER A 37 -11.00 8.35 -8.55
CA SER A 37 -11.01 7.00 -9.10
C SER A 37 -11.98 6.09 -8.38
N TRP A 38 -11.99 6.09 -7.04
CA TRP A 38 -12.94 5.33 -6.24
C TRP A 38 -14.39 5.73 -6.55
N PHE A 39 -14.66 7.05 -6.61
CA PHE A 39 -15.99 7.58 -6.89
C PHE A 39 -16.47 7.26 -8.31
N ASN A 40 -15.57 7.26 -9.31
CA ASN A 40 -15.95 7.05 -10.71
C ASN A 40 -16.61 5.70 -11.01
N TYR A 41 -16.35 4.67 -10.20
CA TYR A 41 -16.99 3.35 -10.33
C TYR A 41 -18.37 3.27 -9.66
N ARG A 42 -18.75 4.28 -8.86
CA ARG A 42 -19.97 4.32 -8.03
C ARG A 42 -20.94 5.43 -8.46
N LYS A 43 -20.81 5.90 -9.70
CA LYS A 43 -21.75 6.85 -10.32
C LYS A 43 -22.86 6.10 -11.03
N THR A 44 -24.02 6.75 -11.15
CA THR A 44 -25.16 6.27 -11.94
C THR A 44 -24.77 5.87 -13.37
N GLU A 45 -23.81 6.57 -13.98
CA GLU A 45 -23.10 6.08 -15.15
C GLU A 45 -21.61 5.93 -14.82
N PRO A 46 -21.14 4.69 -14.59
CA PRO A 46 -19.73 4.42 -14.35
C PRO A 46 -18.88 4.84 -15.56
N GLY A 47 -17.71 5.43 -15.29
CA GLY A 47 -16.75 5.72 -16.35
C GLY A 47 -16.06 4.44 -16.84
N GLY A 48 -15.66 4.41 -18.12
CA GLY A 48 -14.93 3.27 -18.70
C GLY A 48 -15.33 2.98 -20.13
N LYS A 49 -14.56 2.12 -20.82
CA LYS A 49 -14.96 1.61 -22.14
C LYS A 49 -16.04 0.55 -21.93
N LYS A 50 -17.18 0.72 -22.61
CA LYS A 50 -18.26 -0.28 -22.66
C LYS A 50 -17.98 -1.20 -23.85
N THR A 51 -17.63 -2.44 -23.57
CA THR A 51 -17.21 -3.46 -24.54
C THR A 51 -18.13 -4.67 -24.58
N SER A 52 -19.00 -4.83 -23.58
CA SER A 52 -19.98 -5.91 -23.50
C SER A 52 -21.29 -5.45 -22.83
N PRO A 53 -22.41 -6.17 -23.02
CA PRO A 53 -23.65 -5.92 -22.29
C PRO A 53 -23.51 -5.93 -20.76
N LEU A 54 -22.52 -6.65 -20.23
CA LEU A 54 -22.27 -6.72 -18.79
C LEU A 54 -21.75 -5.39 -18.23
N ASP A 55 -21.11 -4.55 -19.06
CA ASP A 55 -20.63 -3.21 -18.65
C ASP A 55 -21.77 -2.22 -18.36
N HIS A 56 -23.01 -2.59 -18.68
CA HIS A 56 -24.22 -1.84 -18.37
C HIS A 56 -24.89 -2.29 -17.07
N VAL A 57 -24.41 -3.38 -16.45
CA VAL A 57 -24.92 -3.85 -15.17
C VAL A 57 -24.16 -3.13 -14.06
N HIS A 58 -24.80 -2.17 -13.43
CA HIS A 58 -24.28 -1.45 -12.28
C HIS A 58 -25.40 -1.18 -11.27
N VAL A 59 -25.04 -0.73 -10.08
CA VAL A 59 -26.03 -0.36 -9.07
C VAL A 59 -26.77 0.89 -9.55
N ASP A 60 -28.09 0.90 -9.42
CA ASP A 60 -28.96 1.99 -9.91
C ASP A 60 -29.10 3.14 -8.91
N ALA A 61 -28.74 2.90 -7.64
CA ALA A 61 -28.84 3.85 -6.55
C ALA A 61 -27.56 3.83 -5.69
N TRP A 62 -27.39 4.89 -4.90
CA TRP A 62 -26.32 4.97 -3.93
C TRP A 62 -26.56 3.97 -2.79
N ASP A 63 -25.66 3.01 -2.64
CA ASP A 63 -25.69 2.10 -1.50
C ASP A 63 -25.29 2.86 -0.21
N PRO A 64 -26.08 2.80 0.88
CA PRO A 64 -25.69 3.41 2.15
C PRO A 64 -24.30 3.02 2.63
N ASP A 65 -23.84 1.80 2.36
CA ASP A 65 -22.51 1.33 2.75
C ASP A 65 -21.39 2.09 2.04
N TRP A 66 -21.63 2.64 0.84
CA TRP A 66 -20.65 3.47 0.15
C TRP A 66 -20.37 4.79 0.86
N THR A 67 -21.32 5.31 1.66
CA THR A 67 -21.05 6.46 2.52
C THR A 67 -20.02 6.10 3.58
N THR A 68 -20.16 4.91 4.20
CA THR A 68 -19.19 4.39 5.17
C THR A 68 -17.83 4.18 4.51
N GLU A 69 -17.78 3.52 3.35
CA GLU A 69 -16.54 3.34 2.58
C GLU A 69 -15.85 4.68 2.23
N LEU A 70 -16.63 5.71 1.86
CA LEU A 70 -16.09 7.03 1.55
C LEU A 70 -15.49 7.71 2.79
N ILE A 71 -16.16 7.60 3.95
CA ILE A 71 -15.65 8.12 5.22
C ILE A 71 -14.35 7.41 5.60
N ASP A 72 -14.30 6.09 5.47
CA ASP A 72 -13.10 5.30 5.73
C ASP A 72 -11.95 5.68 4.79
N LEU A 73 -12.25 5.85 3.50
CA LEU A 73 -11.26 6.28 2.52
C LEU A 73 -10.72 7.67 2.85
N LEU A 74 -11.58 8.65 3.13
CA LEU A 74 -11.16 9.99 3.54
C LEU A 74 -10.31 9.95 4.81
N THR A 75 -10.66 9.09 5.77
CA THR A 75 -9.90 8.90 7.01
C THR A 75 -8.51 8.34 6.74
N VAL A 76 -8.39 7.32 5.90
CA VAL A 76 -7.10 6.73 5.51
C VAL A 76 -6.24 7.77 4.80
N LEU A 77 -6.78 8.48 3.81
CA LEU A 77 -6.04 9.50 3.07
C LEU A 77 -5.58 10.65 3.97
N THR A 78 -6.43 11.08 4.91
CA THR A 78 -6.07 12.11 5.90
C THR A 78 -4.88 11.67 6.76
N ARG A 79 -4.87 10.41 7.20
CA ARG A 79 -3.74 9.85 7.97
C ARG A 79 -2.47 9.71 7.11
N LEU A 80 -2.61 9.33 5.84
CA LEU A 80 -1.47 9.25 4.92
C LEU A 80 -0.83 10.63 4.71
N VAL A 81 -1.63 11.64 4.36
CA VAL A 81 -1.16 13.03 4.24
C VAL A 81 -0.47 13.49 5.53
N GLY A 82 -1.04 13.19 6.70
CA GLY A 82 -0.41 13.51 7.99
C GLY A 82 0.94 12.82 8.24
N LEU A 83 1.19 11.67 7.61
CA LEU A 83 2.43 10.90 7.74
C LEU A 83 3.50 11.29 6.70
N GLU A 84 3.13 11.94 5.60
CA GLU A 84 4.04 12.27 4.50
C GLU A 84 5.30 13.02 4.95
N PRO A 85 5.25 14.03 5.85
CA PRO A 85 6.47 14.72 6.28
C PRO A 85 7.46 13.79 6.99
N ALA A 86 6.96 12.90 7.85
CA ALA A 86 7.79 11.93 8.57
C ALA A 86 8.35 10.86 7.62
N GLN A 87 7.59 10.45 6.61
CA GLN A 87 8.05 9.54 5.57
C GLN A 87 9.14 10.17 4.70
N ALA A 88 9.01 11.46 4.36
CA ALA A 88 9.99 12.21 3.61
C ALA A 88 11.32 12.35 4.39
N ASP A 89 11.26 12.73 5.68
CA ASP A 89 12.45 12.79 6.55
C ASP A 89 13.15 11.43 6.65
N LEU A 90 12.37 10.36 6.89
CA LEU A 90 12.92 9.02 6.98
C LEU A 90 13.58 8.60 5.67
N LEU A 91 12.94 8.86 4.54
CA LEU A 91 13.49 8.53 3.23
C LEU A 91 14.78 9.31 2.95
N GLU A 92 14.81 10.60 3.24
CA GLU A 92 16.00 11.44 3.09
C GLU A 92 17.16 10.90 3.92
N ARG A 93 16.92 10.56 5.19
CA ARG A 93 17.93 9.96 6.07
C ARG A 93 18.45 8.62 5.57
N ILE A 94 17.58 7.79 5.02
CA ILE A 94 17.97 6.49 4.44
C ILE A 94 18.82 6.71 3.18
N VAL A 95 18.39 7.62 2.30
CA VAL A 95 19.10 7.93 1.04
C VAL A 95 20.46 8.58 1.30
N ALA A 96 20.58 9.42 2.33
CA ALA A 96 21.84 10.02 2.76
C ALA A 96 22.72 9.06 3.59
N GLY A 97 22.18 7.89 3.96
CA GLY A 97 22.88 6.91 4.77
C GLY A 97 24.06 6.25 4.03
N PRO A 98 25.03 5.70 4.78
CA PRO A 98 26.14 4.98 4.18
C PRO A 98 25.66 3.74 3.42
N VAL A 99 26.21 3.51 2.24
CA VAL A 99 25.98 2.29 1.46
C VAL A 99 27.00 1.24 1.88
N HIS A 100 26.51 0.07 2.29
CA HIS A 100 27.38 -1.06 2.61
C HIS A 100 28.10 -1.57 1.36
N THR A 101 29.40 -1.78 1.48
CA THR A 101 30.20 -2.40 0.44
C THR A 101 29.86 -3.88 0.32
N LEU A 102 30.27 -4.48 -0.78
CA LEU A 102 30.14 -5.91 -0.99
C LEU A 102 30.87 -6.69 0.12
N ASP A 103 32.02 -6.20 0.58
CA ASP A 103 32.79 -6.85 1.65
C ASP A 103 32.12 -6.72 3.02
N ASP A 104 31.49 -5.57 3.34
CA ASP A 104 30.68 -5.41 4.56
C ASP A 104 29.55 -6.46 4.60
N LEU A 105 28.87 -6.62 3.47
CA LEU A 105 27.78 -7.57 3.31
C LEU A 105 28.27 -9.02 3.35
N ARG A 106 29.46 -9.33 2.79
CA ARG A 106 30.11 -10.66 2.95
C ARG A 106 30.44 -10.96 4.40
N ALA A 107 31.00 -9.97 5.13
CA ALA A 107 31.32 -10.10 6.55
C ALA A 107 30.05 -10.33 7.39
N ALA A 108 28.92 -9.73 6.99
CA ALA A 108 27.60 -9.98 7.57
C ALA A 108 26.97 -11.34 7.17
N GLY A 109 27.66 -12.15 6.35
CA GLY A 109 27.22 -13.50 5.97
C GLY A 109 26.38 -13.56 4.69
N VAL A 110 26.21 -12.45 3.96
CA VAL A 110 25.55 -12.48 2.65
C VAL A 110 26.41 -13.29 1.68
N ARG A 111 25.79 -14.22 0.97
CA ARG A 111 26.42 -15.05 -0.05
C ARG A 111 25.84 -14.69 -1.41
N TRP A 112 26.71 -14.45 -2.38
CA TRP A 112 26.30 -14.23 -3.76
C TRP A 112 26.37 -15.52 -4.55
N PRO A 113 25.50 -15.68 -5.55
CA PRO A 113 25.56 -16.82 -6.44
C PRO A 113 26.88 -16.82 -7.21
N THR A 114 27.66 -17.88 -7.03
CA THR A 114 28.92 -18.16 -7.75
C THR A 114 28.71 -19.17 -8.88
N THR A 115 27.68 -20.01 -8.77
CA THR A 115 27.32 -21.03 -9.76
C THR A 115 25.89 -20.84 -10.27
N ALA A 116 25.56 -21.50 -11.39
CA ALA A 116 24.19 -21.52 -11.89
C ALA A 116 23.20 -22.20 -10.93
N ALA A 117 23.70 -23.10 -10.05
CA ALA A 117 22.87 -23.78 -9.06
C ALA A 117 22.41 -22.83 -7.94
N ASP A 118 23.21 -21.83 -7.59
CA ASP A 118 22.90 -20.86 -6.52
C ASP A 118 21.73 -19.93 -6.84
N ARG A 119 21.34 -19.83 -8.12
CA ARG A 119 20.16 -19.08 -8.56
C ARG A 119 18.85 -19.85 -8.37
N ARG A 120 18.92 -21.13 -7.98
CA ARG A 120 17.72 -21.95 -7.80
C ARG A 120 17.00 -21.49 -6.52
N PRO A 121 15.71 -21.16 -6.60
CA PRO A 121 14.96 -20.71 -5.42
C PRO A 121 14.96 -21.80 -4.36
N HIS A 122 15.40 -21.47 -3.15
CA HIS A 122 15.31 -22.35 -2.00
C HIS A 122 13.85 -22.44 -1.56
N ARG A 123 13.20 -23.57 -1.89
CA ARG A 123 11.80 -23.83 -1.49
C ARG A 123 11.66 -24.47 -0.09
N GLY A 124 12.78 -24.79 0.57
CA GLY A 124 12.79 -25.29 1.94
C GLY A 124 12.98 -24.15 2.92
N LEU A 125 12.03 -23.95 3.84
CA LEU A 125 12.30 -23.26 5.10
C LEU A 125 13.20 -24.20 5.90
N GLY A 126 14.52 -23.99 5.87
CA GLY A 126 15.45 -24.83 6.60
C GLY A 126 15.22 -24.70 8.11
N THR A 127 14.71 -25.76 8.74
CA THR A 127 14.85 -25.96 10.18
C THR A 127 16.34 -26.02 10.48
N GLN A 128 16.86 -25.10 11.29
CA GLN A 128 18.18 -25.29 11.88
C GLN A 128 18.05 -26.40 12.94
N ASP A 129 18.66 -27.55 12.70
CA ASP A 129 18.85 -28.56 13.76
C ASP A 129 19.81 -27.99 14.82
N PRO A 130 19.40 -27.89 16.09
CA PRO A 130 20.32 -27.52 17.15
C PRO A 130 21.11 -28.75 17.57
N ALA A 131 22.43 -28.63 17.42
CA ALA A 131 23.46 -29.39 18.14
C ALA A 131 23.53 -30.91 17.94
N GLY A 132 24.62 -31.33 17.29
CA GLY A 132 25.22 -32.63 17.58
C GLY A 132 25.56 -32.71 19.07
N ASN A 133 24.87 -33.58 19.79
CA ASN A 133 25.28 -34.00 21.12
C ASN A 133 25.86 -35.41 21.02
N GLN A 134 27.13 -35.52 21.38
CA GLN A 134 27.89 -36.75 21.46
C GLN A 134 27.36 -37.55 22.65
N GLN A 135 26.63 -38.64 22.39
CA GLN A 135 26.19 -39.53 23.46
C GLN A 135 27.40 -40.33 23.96
N ALA A 136 27.99 -39.88 25.07
CA ALA A 136 28.84 -40.73 25.89
C ALA A 136 27.99 -41.86 26.47
N ALA A 137 28.46 -43.09 26.29
CA ALA A 137 27.93 -44.28 26.93
C ALA A 137 28.09 -44.15 28.46
N LEU A 138 27.03 -44.48 29.19
CA LEU A 138 27.14 -44.93 30.58
C LEU A 138 26.31 -46.20 30.71
N ASP A 139 27.03 -47.29 30.94
CA ASP A 139 26.54 -48.56 31.44
C ASP A 139 25.86 -48.35 32.81
N LEU A 140 24.60 -48.77 32.91
CA LEU A 140 24.02 -49.67 33.95
C LEU A 140 22.53 -49.88 33.69
#